data_AF-A0AAX2UIE2-F1
#
_entry.id   AF-A0AAX2UIE2-F1
#
_cell.length_a   1.000
_cell.length_b   1.000
_cell.length_c   1.000
_cell.angle_alpha   90.00
_cell.angle_beta   90.00
_cell.angle_gamma   90.00
#
_symmetry.space_group_name_H-M   'P 1'
#
loop_
_entity.id
_entity.type
_entity.pdbx_description
1 polymer ?
#
loop_
_entity_poly.entity_id
_entity_poly.type
_entity_poly.pdbx_seq_one_letter_code
_entity_poly.pdbx_strand_id
1 'polypeptide(L)'
;MKKEMFVDRLEKLGLSVDFFAELICCEKQSIEYGWLVERYSIPNYVEPILNLLIELKNKYEAQGGNFDFLKEDSLEKKKEEVLKELEESKKILALIKENKALEAKILKLKQKIIKS
;
A
#
# COMPACT_ATOMS: atom_id res chain seq x y z
N MET A 1 -24.63 18.24 -7.25
CA MET A 1 -24.65 16.92 -6.59
C MET A 1 -25.08 17.07 -5.13
N LYS A 2 -25.86 16.13 -4.58
CA LYS A 2 -26.22 16.11 -3.15
C LYS A 2 -25.11 15.48 -2.29
N LYS A 3 -25.08 15.80 -0.99
CA LYS A 3 -24.10 15.25 -0.04
C LYS A 3 -24.11 13.73 -0.01
N GLU A 4 -25.29 13.10 -0.01
CA GLU A 4 -25.39 11.63 0.06
C GLU A 4 -24.76 10.97 -1.17
N MET A 5 -24.94 11.57 -2.34
CA MET A 5 -24.30 11.10 -3.58
C MET A 5 -22.78 11.27 -3.55
N PHE A 6 -22.28 12.34 -2.93
CA PHE A 6 -20.84 12.54 -2.77
C PHE A 6 -20.23 11.46 -1.89
N VAL A 7 -20.84 11.19 -0.72
CA VAL A 7 -20.38 10.18 0.23
C VAL A 7 -20.40 8.78 -0.40
N ASP A 8 -21.52 8.38 -1.02
CA ASP A 8 -21.64 7.07 -1.68
C ASP A 8 -20.58 6.86 -2.77
N ARG A 9 -20.29 7.89 -3.58
CA ARG A 9 -19.28 7.81 -4.64
C ARG A 9 -17.86 7.75 -4.06
N LEU A 10 -17.58 8.49 -3.00
CA LEU A 10 -16.27 8.47 -2.34
C LEU A 10 -16.01 7.10 -1.69
N GLU A 11 -17.02 6.52 -1.04
CA GLU A 11 -16.98 5.16 -0.48
C GLU A 11 -16.77 4.09 -1.56
N LYS A 12 -17.48 4.20 -2.71
CA LYS A 12 -17.26 3.32 -3.86
C LYS A 12 -15.85 3.34 -4.38
N LEU A 13 -15.19 4.50 -4.33
CA LEU A 13 -13.79 4.63 -4.71
C LEU A 13 -12.84 4.09 -3.62
N GLY A 14 -13.28 4.09 -2.37
CA GLY A 14 -12.45 3.72 -1.23
C GLY A 14 -11.36 4.76 -0.93
N LEU A 15 -11.61 6.03 -1.29
CA LEU A 15 -10.67 7.13 -1.06
C LEU A 15 -10.97 7.83 0.27
N SER A 16 -9.92 8.26 0.97
CA SER A 16 -10.07 9.18 2.08
C SER A 16 -10.45 10.57 1.58
N VAL A 17 -11.10 11.37 2.45
CA VAL A 17 -11.41 12.77 2.17
C VAL A 17 -10.13 13.56 1.87
N ASP A 18 -9.05 13.27 2.61
CA ASP A 18 -7.75 13.93 2.50
C ASP A 18 -7.16 13.74 1.11
N PHE A 19 -7.06 12.49 0.67
CA PHE A 19 -6.53 12.17 -0.65
C PHE A 19 -7.40 12.75 -1.76
N PHE A 20 -8.73 12.71 -1.61
CA PHE A 20 -9.62 13.30 -2.58
C PHE A 20 -9.46 14.83 -2.65
N ALA A 21 -9.32 15.51 -1.51
CA ALA A 21 -9.10 16.95 -1.46
C ALA A 21 -7.82 17.36 -2.19
N GLU A 22 -6.72 16.61 -1.98
CA GLU A 22 -5.46 16.80 -2.72
C GLU A 22 -5.65 16.62 -4.22
N LEU A 23 -6.35 15.56 -4.65
CA LEU A 23 -6.60 15.27 -6.06
C LEU A 23 -7.29 16.42 -6.80
N ILE A 24 -8.25 17.07 -6.15
CA ILE A 24 -9.01 18.19 -6.74
C ILE A 24 -8.44 19.57 -6.40
N CYS A 25 -7.23 19.61 -5.80
CA CYS A 25 -6.58 20.84 -5.35
C CYS A 25 -7.49 21.70 -4.45
N CYS A 26 -8.23 21.06 -3.54
CA CYS A 26 -9.13 21.70 -2.60
C CYS A 26 -8.62 21.52 -1.16
N GLU A 27 -8.88 22.49 -0.30
CA GLU A 27 -8.59 22.34 1.12
C GLU A 27 -9.52 21.29 1.74
N LYS A 28 -8.97 20.35 2.50
CA LYS A 28 -9.73 19.35 3.26
C LYS A 28 -10.87 19.99 4.07
N GLN A 29 -10.61 21.13 4.71
CA GLN A 29 -11.62 21.84 5.50
C GLN A 29 -12.84 22.29 4.68
N SER A 30 -12.65 22.60 3.39
CA SER A 30 -13.76 22.95 2.49
C SER A 30 -14.70 21.77 2.27
N ILE A 31 -14.17 20.55 2.24
CA ILE A 31 -14.97 19.33 2.12
C ILE A 31 -15.61 19.00 3.47
N GLU A 32 -14.82 18.92 4.54
CA GLU A 32 -15.29 18.48 5.86
C GLU A 32 -16.31 19.44 6.49
N TYR A 33 -16.01 20.74 6.48
CA TYR A 33 -16.85 21.74 7.14
C TYR A 33 -17.76 22.51 6.17
N GLY A 34 -17.52 22.38 4.87
CA GLY A 34 -18.34 22.98 3.83
C GLY A 34 -19.36 22.00 3.27
N TRP A 35 -18.88 20.96 2.59
CA TRP A 35 -19.73 20.05 1.82
C TRP A 35 -20.43 19.02 2.71
N LEU A 36 -19.69 18.40 3.64
CA LEU A 36 -20.23 17.34 4.50
C LEU A 36 -21.17 17.87 5.60
N VAL A 37 -21.05 19.14 5.97
CA VAL A 37 -21.98 19.83 6.90
C VAL A 37 -23.02 20.65 6.13
N GLU A 38 -23.04 20.57 4.78
CA GLU A 38 -23.99 21.26 3.91
C GLU A 38 -24.00 22.79 4.05
N ARG A 39 -22.90 23.36 4.56
CA ARG A 39 -22.69 24.81 4.67
C ARG A 39 -22.49 25.46 3.30
N TYR A 40 -21.91 24.70 2.36
CA TYR A 40 -21.69 25.13 0.97
C TYR A 40 -22.13 24.04 -0.01
N SER A 41 -22.60 24.46 -1.17
CA SER A 41 -22.89 23.54 -2.27
C SER A 41 -21.62 22.91 -2.80
N ILE A 42 -21.68 21.61 -3.11
CA ILE A 42 -20.60 20.90 -3.79
C ILE A 42 -20.46 21.46 -5.21
N PRO A 43 -19.25 21.89 -5.63
CA PRO A 43 -19.03 22.41 -6.98
C PRO A 43 -19.39 21.39 -8.08
N ASN A 44 -19.93 21.90 -9.20
CA ASN A 44 -20.42 21.06 -10.29
C ASN A 44 -19.34 20.19 -10.96
N TYR A 45 -18.07 20.58 -10.87
CA TYR A 45 -16.95 19.81 -11.43
C TYR A 45 -16.61 18.55 -10.62
N VAL A 46 -17.08 18.44 -9.37
CA VAL A 46 -16.74 17.31 -8.49
C VAL A 46 -17.38 16.01 -9.00
N GLU A 47 -18.62 16.09 -9.47
CA GLU A 47 -19.35 14.93 -9.98
C GLU A 47 -18.70 14.26 -11.20
N PRO A 48 -18.32 14.97 -12.28
CA PRO A 48 -17.63 14.34 -13.40
C PRO A 48 -16.26 13.76 -13.01
N ILE A 49 -15.54 14.36 -12.06
CA ILE A 49 -14.28 13.80 -11.55
C ILE A 49 -14.53 12.46 -10.85
N LEU A 50 -15.50 12.39 -9.93
CA LEU A 50 -15.86 11.15 -9.26
C LEU A 50 -16.34 10.08 -10.24
N ASN A 51 -17.14 10.44 -11.25
CA ASN A 51 -17.56 9.52 -12.31
C ASN A 51 -16.35 8.94 -13.05
N LEU A 52 -15.42 9.79 -13.48
CA LEU A 52 -14.22 9.36 -14.19
C LEU A 52 -13.36 8.42 -13.34
N LEU A 53 -13.16 8.74 -12.06
CA LEU A 53 -12.40 7.88 -11.14
C LEU A 53 -13.06 6.50 -10.99
N ILE A 54 -14.39 6.45 -10.91
CA ILE A 54 -15.14 5.19 -10.79
C ILE A 54 -14.97 4.37 -12.09
N GLU A 55 -15.06 5.00 -13.25
CA GLU A 55 -14.81 4.32 -14.52
C GLU A 55 -13.38 3.79 -14.64
N LEU A 56 -12.38 4.57 -14.20
CA LEU A 56 -10.99 4.15 -14.20
C LEU A 56 -10.75 2.97 -13.26
N LYS A 57 -11.33 3.01 -12.05
CA LYS A 57 -11.32 1.89 -11.10
C LYS A 57 -11.91 0.63 -11.73
N ASN A 58 -13.11 0.72 -12.28
CA ASN A 58 -13.80 -0.42 -12.88
C ASN A 58 -13.01 -1.01 -14.05
N LYS A 59 -12.41 -0.16 -14.91
CA LYS A 59 -11.54 -0.62 -16.01
C LYS A 59 -10.28 -1.32 -15.51
N TYR A 60 -9.65 -0.78 -14.47
CA TYR A 60 -8.43 -1.36 -13.89
C TYR A 60 -8.72 -2.72 -13.24
N GLU A 61 -9.81 -2.82 -12.47
CA GLU A 61 -10.25 -4.08 -11.86
C GLU A 61 -10.65 -5.12 -12.92
N ALA A 62 -11.31 -4.71 -14.01
CA ALA A 62 -11.64 -5.60 -15.13
C ALA A 62 -10.40 -6.16 -15.87
N GLN A 63 -9.26 -5.48 -15.79
CA GLN A 63 -7.98 -5.94 -16.33
C GLN A 63 -7.19 -6.81 -15.34
N GLY A 64 -7.77 -7.15 -14.19
CA GLY A 64 -7.12 -7.93 -13.13
C GLY A 64 -6.24 -7.11 -12.19
N GLY A 65 -6.30 -5.77 -12.27
CA GLY A 65 -5.64 -4.88 -11.34
C GLY A 65 -6.34 -4.83 -9.97
N ASN A 66 -5.59 -4.56 -8.90
CA ASN A 66 -6.16 -4.32 -7.57
C ASN A 66 -6.08 -2.83 -7.23
N PHE A 67 -7.24 -2.17 -7.13
CA PHE A 67 -7.35 -0.74 -6.80
C PHE A 67 -7.03 -0.41 -5.32
N ASP A 68 -6.79 -1.42 -4.48
CA ASP A 68 -6.47 -1.24 -3.06
C ASP A 68 -5.15 -0.49 -2.82
N PHE A 69 -4.30 -0.26 -3.83
CA PHE A 69 -3.06 0.52 -3.66
C PHE A 69 -3.30 1.97 -3.22
N LEU A 70 -4.51 2.50 -3.41
CA LEU A 70 -4.91 3.85 -2.94
C LEU A 70 -5.47 3.86 -1.51
N LYS A 71 -5.67 2.69 -0.89
CA LYS A 71 -6.06 2.59 0.52
C LYS A 71 -4.80 2.61 1.38
N GLU A 72 -4.72 3.51 2.35
CA GLU A 72 -3.56 3.65 3.25
C GLU A 72 -3.17 2.31 3.92
N ASP A 73 -4.15 1.48 4.29
CA ASP A 73 -3.96 0.14 4.87
C ASP A 73 -3.18 -0.84 3.97
N SER A 74 -3.18 -0.65 2.65
CA SER A 74 -2.49 -1.53 1.70
C SER A 74 -0.97 -1.36 1.76
N LEU A 75 -0.50 -0.13 2.00
CA LEU A 75 0.93 0.18 2.07
C LEU A 75 1.55 -0.37 3.35
N GLU A 76 0.83 -0.33 4.47
CA GLU A 76 1.28 -0.87 5.74
C GLU A 76 1.35 -2.40 5.73
N LYS A 77 0.34 -3.08 5.18
CA LYS A 77 0.38 -4.54 5.03
C LYS A 77 1.51 -5.01 4.12
N LYS A 78 1.73 -4.34 2.98
CA LYS A 78 2.87 -4.65 2.09
C LYS A 78 4.21 -4.42 2.78
N LYS A 79 4.33 -3.36 3.58
CA LYS A 79 5.55 -3.07 4.34
C LYS A 79 5.81 -4.14 5.40
N GLU A 80 4.77 -4.66 6.04
CA GLU A 80 4.87 -5.71 7.05
C GLU A 80 5.25 -7.07 6.45
N GLU A 81 4.71 -7.43 5.28
CA GLU A 81 5.13 -8.62 4.52
C GLU A 81 6.60 -8.54 4.09
N VAL A 82 7.02 -7.41 3.51
CA VAL A 82 8.41 -7.19 3.09
C VAL A 82 9.37 -7.23 4.28
N LEU A 83 8.95 -6.74 5.46
CA LEU A 83 9.73 -6.84 6.69
C LEU A 83 9.89 -8.29 7.16
N LYS A 84 8.83 -9.11 7.08
CA LYS A 84 8.90 -10.54 7.41
C LYS A 84 9.85 -11.29 6.47
N GLU A 85 9.74 -11.07 5.15
CA GLU A 85 10.62 -11.69 4.16
C GLU A 85 12.09 -11.28 4.36
N LEU A 86 12.33 -10.01 4.72
CA LEU A 86 13.68 -9.51 5.03
C LEU A 86 14.26 -10.18 6.28
N GLU A 87 13.45 -10.42 7.29
CA GLU A 87 13.87 -11.05 8.54
C GLU A 87 14.16 -12.55 8.36
N GLU A 88 13.38 -13.25 7.54
CA GLU A 88 13.67 -14.62 7.11
C GLU A 88 14.97 -14.70 6.30
N SER A 89 15.16 -13.77 5.36
CA SER A 89 16.38 -13.69 4.55
C SER A 89 17.63 -13.49 5.41
N LYS A 90 17.56 -12.67 6.46
CA LYS A 90 18.66 -12.48 7.43
C LYS A 90 18.99 -13.76 8.19
N LYS A 91 17.99 -14.55 8.60
CA LYS A 91 18.19 -15.84 9.27
C LYS A 91 18.91 -16.84 8.35
N ILE A 92 18.50 -16.92 7.09
CA ILE A 92 19.16 -17.77 6.08
C ILE A 92 20.64 -17.35 5.91
N LEU A 93 20.90 -16.04 5.85
CA LEU A 93 22.25 -15.50 5.69
C LEU A 93 23.17 -15.84 6.88
N ALA A 94 22.63 -15.80 8.10
CA ALA A 94 23.33 -16.23 9.31
C ALA A 94 23.69 -17.72 9.25
N LEU A 95 22.73 -18.58 8.88
CA LEU A 95 22.95 -20.02 8.72
C LEU A 95 24.02 -20.34 7.67
N ILE A 96 24.02 -19.64 6.53
CA ILE A 96 25.07 -19.80 5.51
C ILE A 96 26.45 -19.46 6.07
N LYS A 97 26.55 -18.40 6.87
CA LYS A 97 27.82 -17.98 7.49
C LYS A 97 28.32 -19.00 8.50
N GLU A 98 27.43 -19.54 9.33
CA GLU A 98 27.76 -20.62 10.28
C GLU A 98 28.18 -21.90 9.55
N ASN A 99 27.48 -22.26 8.47
CA ASN A 99 27.77 -23.46 7.71
C ASN A 99 29.15 -23.38 7.04
N LYS A 100 29.49 -22.24 6.43
CA LYS A 100 30.86 -21.98 5.91
C LYS A 100 31.93 -22.08 6.99
N ALA A 101 31.65 -21.60 8.21
CA ALA A 101 32.58 -21.71 9.33
C ALA A 101 32.78 -23.17 9.79
N LEU A 102 31.72 -23.98 9.77
CA LEU A 102 31.77 -25.41 10.06
C LEU A 102 32.53 -26.19 8.98
N GLU A 103 32.28 -25.92 7.70
CA GLU A 103 33.02 -26.51 6.58
C GLU A 103 34.53 -26.24 6.70
N ALA A 104 34.91 -25.01 7.04
CA ALA A 104 36.31 -24.65 7.27
C ALA A 104 36.94 -25.40 8.46
N LYS A 105 36.18 -25.63 9.54
CA LYS A 105 36.63 -26.43 10.68
C LYS A 105 36.81 -27.90 10.30
N ILE A 106 35.86 -28.47 9.57
CA ILE A 106 35.92 -29.87 9.09
C ILE A 106 37.15 -30.06 8.19
N LEU A 107 37.40 -29.12 7.27
CA LEU A 107 38.57 -29.17 6.40
C LEU A 107 39.89 -29.17 7.18
N LYS A 108 40.02 -28.29 8.19
CA LYS A 108 41.19 -28.25 9.08
C LYS A 108 41.39 -29.56 9.85
N LEU A 109 40.31 -30.18 10.33
CA LEU A 109 40.37 -31.47 11.03
C LEU A 109 40.80 -32.60 10.09
N LYS A 110 40.23 -32.68 8.88
CA LYS A 110 40.63 -33.66 7.86
C LYS A 110 42.12 -33.54 7.53
N GLN A 111 42.63 -32.33 7.34
CA GLN A 111 44.04 -32.09 7.05
C GLN A 111 44.98 -32.50 8.21
N LYS A 112 44.54 -32.35 9.47
CA LYS A 112 45.31 -32.82 10.63
C LYS A 112 45.41 -34.33 10.68
N ILE A 113 44.32 -35.04 10.38
CA ILE A 113 44.29 -36.51 10.39
C ILE A 113 45.22 -37.10 9.32
N ILE A 114 45.25 -36.51 8.11
CA ILE A 114 46.07 -37.01 6.99
C ILE A 114 47.58 -36.79 7.22
N LYS A 115 47.96 -35.84 8.08
CA LYS A 115 49.37 -35.56 8.43
C LYS A 115 49.88 -36.33 9.66
N SER A 116 49.01 -37.08 10.32
CA SER A 116 49.35 -37.96 11.45
C SER A 116 49.51 -39.40 11.00
#